data_AF-A0A1Q6Z879-F1
#
_entry.id   AF-A0A1Q6Z879-F1
#
_cell.length_a   1.000
_cell.length_b   1.000
_cell.length_c   1.000
_cell.angle_alpha   90.00
_cell.angle_beta   90.00
_cell.angle_gamma   90.00
#
_symmetry.space_group_name_H-M   'P 1'
#
loop_
_entity.id
_entity.type
_entity.pdbx_description
1 polymer ?
#
loop_
_entity_poly.entity_id
_entity_poly.type
_entity_poly.pdbx_seq_one_letter_code
_entity_poly.pdbx_strand_id
1 'polypeptide(L)' 'MCHEEIDVAGAGYCASHQRAFENIKRAFSTWTVAYGSPRVPGFLEQVQKLPQTGLKAKEIASFLLENPSRWK' A
#
# COMPACT_ATOMS: atom_id res chain seq x y z
N MET A 1 -6.78 12.60 -1.31
CA MET A 1 -7.93 11.94 -0.64
C MET A 1 -8.96 11.66 -1.71
N CYS A 2 -9.37 10.40 -1.89
CA CYS A 2 -10.33 10.04 -2.94
C CYS A 2 -11.73 10.48 -2.54
N HIS A 3 -12.48 11.08 -3.46
CA HIS A 3 -13.90 11.44 -3.26
C HIS A 3 -14.84 10.25 -3.54
N GLU A 4 -14.32 9.02 -3.47
CA GLU A 4 -15.09 7.79 -3.70
C GLU A 4 -15.64 7.28 -2.37
N GLU A 5 -16.85 6.71 -2.39
CA GLU A 5 -17.48 6.14 -1.21
C GLU A 5 -16.59 5.04 -0.60
N ILE A 6 -16.42 5.11 0.72
CA ILE A 6 -15.73 4.08 1.49
C ILE A 6 -16.71 2.90 1.60
N ASP A 7 -16.29 1.72 1.14
CA ASP A 7 -17.09 0.52 1.36
C ASP A 7 -17.04 0.19 2.86
N VAL A 8 -18.17 0.38 3.54
CA VAL A 8 -18.31 0.29 4.99
C VAL A 8 -18.06 -1.14 5.50
N ALA A 9 -17.92 -2.12 4.60
CA ALA A 9 -17.62 -3.51 4.92
C ALA A 9 -16.11 -3.83 5.07
N GLY A 10 -15.17 -2.93 4.72
CA GLY A 10 -13.74 -3.28 4.76
C GLY A 10 -12.78 -2.10 4.88
N ALA A 11 -12.02 -2.06 5.98
CA ALA A 11 -10.76 -1.31 6.21
C ALA A 11 -10.76 0.23 6.09
N GLY A 12 -11.83 0.88 5.62
CA GLY A 12 -11.90 2.34 5.53
C GLY A 12 -11.31 2.93 4.24
N TYR A 13 -11.15 2.11 3.20
CA TYR A 13 -10.74 2.54 1.86
C TYR A 13 -11.91 2.42 0.87
N CYS A 14 -11.89 3.19 -0.22
CA CYS A 14 -12.75 2.88 -1.36
C CYS A 14 -12.22 1.63 -2.10
N ALA A 15 -13.04 1.03 -2.97
CA ALA A 15 -12.69 -0.22 -3.65
C ALA A 15 -11.35 -0.18 -4.41
N SER A 16 -11.02 0.95 -5.06
CA SER A 16 -9.77 1.09 -5.81
C SER A 16 -8.54 1.13 -4.89
N HIS A 17 -8.64 1.83 -3.76
CA HIS A 17 -7.60 1.88 -2.73
C HIS A 17 -7.48 0.57 -1.95
N GLN A 18 -8.57 -0.12 -1.68
CA GLN A 18 -8.57 -1.45 -1.07
C GLN A 18 -7.80 -2.45 -1.93
N ARG A 19 -8.08 -2.50 -3.24
CA ARG A 19 -7.33 -3.35 -4.18
C ARG A 19 -5.85 -2.97 -4.24
N ALA A 20 -5.54 -1.68 -4.20
CA ALA A 20 -4.15 -1.22 -4.17
C ALA A 20 -3.42 -1.65 -2.89
N PHE A 21 -4.08 -1.58 -1.73
CA PHE A 21 -3.56 -2.05 -0.45
C PHE A 21 -3.25 -3.56 -0.48
N GLU A 22 -4.19 -4.38 -0.97
CA GLU A 22 -3.99 -5.82 -1.12
C GLU A 22 -2.81 -6.15 -2.05
N ASN A 23 -2.69 -5.43 -3.16
CA ASN A 23 -1.57 -5.58 -4.09
C ASN A 23 -0.23 -5.22 -3.43
N ILE A 24 -0.18 -4.15 -2.63
CA ILE A 24 1.01 -3.76 -1.87
C ILE A 24 1.40 -4.85 -0.86
N LYS A 25 0.44 -5.41 -0.11
CA LYS A 25 0.70 -6.52 0.83
C LYS A 25 1.24 -7.76 0.10
N ARG A 26 0.64 -8.11 -1.05
CA ARG A 26 1.14 -9.23 -1.88
C ARG A 26 2.56 -8.97 -2.38
N ALA A 27 2.84 -7.76 -2.88
CA ALA A 27 4.17 -7.39 -3.36
C ALA A 27 5.22 -7.42 -2.23
N PHE A 28 4.86 -6.99 -1.01
CA PHE A 28 5.74 -7.07 0.16
C PHE A 28 6.13 -8.51 0.49
N SER A 29 5.20 -9.46 0.40
CA SER A 29 5.51 -10.89 0.56
C SER A 29 6.49 -11.38 -0.51
N THR A 30 6.29 -11.01 -1.77
CA THR A 30 7.23 -11.36 -2.85
C THR A 30 8.62 -10.76 -2.62
N TRP A 31 8.69 -9.50 -2.20
CA TRP A 31 9.96 -8.82 -1.89
C TRP A 31 10.67 -9.44 -0.69
N THR A 32 9.91 -9.87 0.32
CA THR A 32 10.45 -10.58 1.49
C THR A 32 11.16 -11.87 1.09
N VAL A 33 10.57 -12.63 0.16
CA VAL A 33 11.18 -13.86 -0.39
C VAL A 33 12.41 -13.53 -1.24
N ALA A 34 12.35 -12.50 -2.08
CA ALA A 34 13.42 -12.19 -3.03
C ALA A 34 14.64 -11.50 -2.42
N TYR A 35 14.44 -10.58 -1.48
CA TYR A 35 15.49 -9.67 -0.97
C TYR A 35 15.81 -9.86 0.51
N GLY A 36 15.10 -10.76 1.20
CA GLY A 36 15.18 -10.92 2.65
C GLY A 36 14.41 -9.83 3.37
N SER A 37 13.49 -10.24 4.25
CA SER A 37 12.51 -9.44 5.02
C SER A 37 12.81 -7.93 5.15
N PRO A 38 12.45 -7.11 4.15
CA PRO A 38 12.70 -5.68 4.21
C PRO A 38 11.82 -5.05 5.29
N ARG A 39 12.29 -3.95 5.89
CA ARG A 39 11.43 -3.16 6.77
C ARG A 39 10.32 -2.53 5.95
N VAL A 40 9.08 -2.58 6.47
CA VAL A 40 7.89 -2.05 5.80
C VAL A 40 8.07 -0.61 5.32
N PRO A 41 8.58 0.35 6.12
CA PRO A 41 8.78 1.72 5.64
C PRO A 41 9.71 1.81 4.43
N GLY A 42 10.83 1.09 4.46
CA GLY A 42 11.79 1.07 3.34
C GLY A 42 11.20 0.49 2.07
N PHE A 43 10.35 -0.54 2.19
CA PHE A 43 9.60 -1.06 1.05
C PHE A 43 8.60 -0.02 0.49
N LEU A 44 7.81 0.64 1.35
CA LEU A 44 6.82 1.63 0.93
C LEU A 44 7.47 2.85 0.27
N GLU A 45 8.62 3.30 0.75
CA GLU A 45 9.42 4.34 0.09
C GLU A 45 9.85 3.93 -1.33
N GLN A 46 10.20 2.65 -1.55
CA GLN A 46 10.51 2.15 -2.90
C GLN A 46 9.28 2.11 -3.78
N VAL A 47 8.13 1.69 -3.26
CA VAL A 47 6.85 1.70 -3.98
C VAL A 47 6.54 3.09 -4.53
N GLN A 48 6.80 4.16 -3.76
CA GLN A 48 6.62 5.55 -4.21
C GLN A 48 7.59 5.95 -5.35
N LYS A 49 8.84 5.49 -5.28
CA LYS A 49 9.91 5.86 -6.21
C LYS A 49 9.81 5.15 -7.56
N LEU A 50 9.22 3.95 -7.61
CA LEU A 50 9.13 3.18 -8.84
C LEU A 50 8.18 3.83 -9.86
N PRO A 51 8.63 4.07 -11.11
CA PRO A 51 7.81 4.73 -12.13
C PRO A 51 6.63 3.85 -12.59
N GLN A 52 6.77 2.52 -12.52
CA GLN A 52 5.73 1.57 -12.89
C GLN A 52 4.62 1.43 -11.83
N THR A 53 4.82 1.95 -10.63
CA THR A 53 3.78 1.90 -9.59
C THR A 53 2.64 2.86 -9.95
N GLY A 54 1.44 2.32 -10.07
CA GLY A 54 0.23 3.10 -10.31
C GLY A 54 -0.10 4.08 -9.18
N LEU A 55 -0.81 5.17 -9.52
CA LEU A 55 -1.11 6.28 -8.59
C LEU A 55 -1.76 5.81 -7.28
N LYS A 56 -2.78 4.95 -7.33
CA LYS A 56 -3.48 4.44 -6.14
C LYS A 56 -2.55 3.70 -5.17
N ALA A 57 -1.59 2.96 -5.69
CA ALA A 57 -0.59 2.27 -4.86
C ALA A 57 0.40 3.26 -4.22
N LYS A 58 0.79 4.31 -4.95
CA LYS A 58 1.62 5.39 -4.37
C LYS A 58 0.88 6.15 -3.25
N GLU A 59 -0.40 6.42 -3.45
CA GLU A 59 -1.26 7.05 -2.43
C GLU A 59 -1.37 6.18 -1.17
N ILE A 60 -1.64 4.88 -1.31
CA ILE A 60 -1.65 3.95 -0.16
C ILE A 60 -0.29 3.88 0.52
N ALA A 61 0.81 3.83 -0.25
CA ALA A 61 2.15 3.80 0.33
C ALA A 61 2.44 5.06 1.16
N SER A 62 2.04 6.25 0.68
CA SER A 62 2.13 7.50 1.45
C SER A 62 1.29 7.44 2.72
N PHE A 63 0.04 7.01 2.59
CA PHE A 63 -0.88 6.91 3.72
C PHE A 63 -0.34 5.97 4.82
N LEU A 64 0.22 4.83 4.44
CA LEU A 64 0.77 3.85 5.38
C LEU A 64 2.08 4.30 6.04
N LEU A 65 2.89 5.11 5.35
CA LEU A 65 4.08 5.74 5.94
C LEU A 65 3.68 6.74 7.03
N GLU A 66 2.63 7.52 6.80
CA GLU A 66 2.07 8.47 7.77
C GLU A 66 1.28 7.77 8.89
N ASN A 67 0.69 6.60 8.60
CA ASN A 67 -0.17 5.86 9.52
C ASN A 67 0.30 4.39 9.69
N PRO A 68 1.45 4.11 10.32
CA PRO A 68 2.00 2.74 10.39
C PRO A 68 1.09 1.72 11.07
N SER A 69 0.20 2.15 11.97
CA SER A 69 -0.80 1.30 12.62
C SER A 69 -1.81 0.67 11.65
N ARG A 70 -1.98 1.27 10.47
CA ARG A 70 -2.86 0.79 9.37
C ARG A 70 -2.23 -0.30 8.51
N TRP A 71 -0.97 -0.67 8.76
CA TRP A 71 -0.29 -1.74 8.02
C TRP A 71 -0.77 -3.16 8.37
N LYS A 72 -1.44 -3.34 9.52
CA LYS A 72 -1.84 -4.65 10.05
C LYS A 72 -2.60 -5.47 9.01
#